data_AF-A0A818SLR5-F1
#
_entry.id   AF-A0A818SLR5-F1
#
_cell.length_a   1.000
_cell.length_b   1.000
_cell.length_c   1.000
_cell.angle_alpha   90.00
_cell.angle_beta   90.00
_cell.angle_gamma   90.00
#
_symmetry.space_group_name_H-M   'P 1'
#
loop_
_entity.id
_entity.type
_entity.pdbx_description
1 polymer ?
#
loop_
_entity_poly.entity_id
_entity_poly.type
_entity_poly.pdbx_seq_one_letter_code
_entity_poly.pdbx_strand_id
1 'polypeptide(L)' 'MNSAALSLAASMFEGSGSDSDSLADTETVLYILGIEYKTPHDTYAILDDVVSRFWFTYRTGFAPIG' A
#
# COMPACT_ATOMS: atom_id res chain seq x y z
N MET A 1 9.36 12.94 14.73
CA MET A 1 8.74 12.01 13.74
C MET A 1 8.36 12.86 12.54
N ASN A 2 9.08 12.69 11.43
CA ASN A 2 9.13 13.68 10.34
C ASN A 2 7.92 13.54 9.41
N SER A 3 6.91 14.39 9.63
CA SER A 3 5.66 14.50 8.88
C SER A 3 5.81 14.65 7.36
N ALA A 4 6.95 15.17 6.88
CA ALA A 4 7.22 15.37 5.46
C ALA A 4 7.34 14.06 4.66
N ALA A 5 7.89 12.99 5.24
CA ALA A 5 8.05 11.71 4.55
C ALA A 5 6.70 11.03 4.30
N LEU A 6 5.77 11.16 5.26
CA LEU A 6 4.41 10.63 5.16
C LEU A 6 3.62 11.34 4.05
N SER A 7 3.76 12.67 3.96
CA SER A 7 3.10 13.49 2.94
C SER A 7 3.61 13.20 1.53
N LEU A 8 4.91 12.92 1.37
CA LEU A 8 5.50 12.61 0.07
C LEU A 8 5.03 11.22 -0.43
N ALA A 9 4.97 10.23 0.46
CA ALA A 9 4.47 8.89 0.13
C ALA A 9 3.00 8.92 -0.32
N ALA A 10 2.15 9.70 0.37
CA ALA A 10 0.75 9.87 0.00
C ALA A 10 0.59 10.51 -1.39
N SER A 11 1.40 11.53 -1.71
CA SER A 11 1.34 12.20 -3.02
C SER A 11 1.79 11.31 -4.19
N MET A 12 2.65 10.30 -3.94
CA MET A 12 3.06 9.34 -4.98
C MET A 12 2.02 8.23 -5.20
N PHE A 13 1.05 8.07 -4.29
CA PHE A 13 -0.05 7.11 -4.41
C PHE A 13 -1.22 7.64 -5.25
N GLU A 14 -1.33 8.95 -5.48
CA GLU A 14 -2.40 9.57 -6.27
C GLU A 14 -2.18 9.40 -7.79
N GLY A 15 -2.16 8.16 -8.25
CA GLY A 15 -2.50 7.79 -9.62
C GLY A 15 -4.03 7.63 -9.72
N SER A 16 -4.69 8.61 -10.33
CA SER A 16 -6.06 8.62 -10.87
C SER A 16 -6.87 7.31 -10.72
N GLY A 17 -7.72 7.27 -9.70
CA GLY A 17 -8.69 6.20 -9.46
C GLY A 17 -9.27 6.32 -8.06
N SER A 18 -10.20 7.27 -7.87
CA SER A 18 -10.89 7.49 -6.58
C SER A 18 -11.97 6.44 -6.30
N ASP A 19 -11.67 5.18 -6.56
CA ASP A 19 -12.41 4.07 -6.02
C ASP A 19 -11.56 3.55 -4.87
N SER A 20 -11.67 4.21 -3.71
CA SER A 20 -11.28 3.60 -2.45
C SER A 20 -12.24 2.43 -2.18
N ASP A 21 -12.09 1.35 -2.95
CA ASP A 21 -12.68 0.06 -2.63
C ASP A 21 -12.06 -0.35 -1.30
N SER A 22 -12.79 -0.05 -0.23
CA SER A 22 -12.53 -0.58 1.09
C SER A 22 -12.37 -2.10 0.98
N LEU A 23 -11.46 -2.67 1.79
CA LEU A 23 -11.40 -4.11 1.99
C LEU A 23 -12.82 -4.65 2.18
N ALA A 24 -13.13 -5.78 1.52
CA ALA A 24 -14.48 -6.32 1.55
C ALA A 24 -14.94 -6.53 3.00
N ASP A 25 -16.06 -5.93 3.40
CA ASP A 25 -16.67 -6.07 4.75
C ASP A 25 -17.21 -7.48 5.05
N THR A 26 -16.90 -8.45 4.20
CA THR A 26 -17.29 -9.84 4.37
C THR A 26 -16.25 -10.56 5.23
N GLU A 27 -16.72 -11.42 6.14
CA GLU A 27 -15.90 -12.37 6.92
C GLU A 27 -15.16 -13.31 5.98
N THR A 28 -13.99 -12.85 5.52
CA THR A 28 -13.17 -13.51 4.52
C THR A 28 -11.75 -13.54 5.02
N VAL A 29 -11.09 -14.66 4.72
CA VAL A 29 -9.69 -14.86 5.04
C VAL A 29 -8.85 -14.34 3.88
N LEU A 30 -7.95 -13.42 4.17
CA LEU A 30 -6.97 -12.86 3.24
C LEU A 30 -5.59 -13.44 3.56
N TYR A 31 -4.81 -13.74 2.52
CA TYR A 31 -3.42 -14.16 2.69
C TYR A 31 -2.48 -13.15 2.03
N ILE A 32 -1.55 -12.60 2.81
CA ILE A 32 -0.47 -11.73 2.30
C ILE A 32 0.86 -12.41 2.61
N LEU A 33 1.62 -12.74 1.57
CA LEU A 33 2.94 -13.39 1.68
C LEU A 33 2.98 -14.62 2.61
N GLY A 34 1.88 -15.39 2.65
CA GLY A 34 1.74 -16.59 3.48
C GLY A 34 1.21 -16.36 4.89
N ILE A 35 0.94 -15.11 5.28
CA ILE A 35 0.32 -14.75 6.55
C ILE A 35 -1.19 -14.64 6.36
N GLU A 36 -1.95 -15.28 7.26
CA GLU A 36 -3.41 -15.27 7.29
C GLU A 36 -3.93 -14.04 8.04
N TYR A 37 -4.92 -13.36 7.47
CA TYR A 37 -5.64 -12.22 8.05
C TYR A 37 -7.15 -12.43 7.94
N LYS A 38 -7.90 -11.94 8.92
CA LYS A 38 -9.36 -12.01 8.98
C LYS A 38 -9.97 -10.62 8.80
N THR A 39 -10.61 -10.41 7.66
CA THR A 39 -11.36 -9.18 7.39
C THR A 39 -12.75 -9.27 8.06
N PRO A 40 -13.30 -8.20 8.67
CA PRO A 40 -12.76 -6.84 8.77
C PRO A 40 -11.87 -6.59 10.00
N HIS A 41 -11.72 -7.56 10.89
CA HIS A 41 -11.02 -7.40 12.17
C HIS A 41 -9.56 -6.94 12.01
N ASP A 42 -8.86 -7.44 10.99
CA ASP A 42 -7.43 -7.23 10.80
C ASP A 42 -7.10 -6.12 9.80
N THR A 43 -8.07 -5.26 9.45
CA THR A 43 -7.92 -4.21 8.42
C THR A 43 -6.66 -3.36 8.61
N TYR A 44 -6.37 -2.93 9.84
CA TYR A 44 -5.18 -2.12 10.12
C TYR A 44 -3.87 -2.91 9.91
N ALA A 45 -3.83 -4.16 10.35
CA ALA A 45 -2.66 -5.02 10.19
C ALA A 45 -2.40 -5.36 8.72
N ILE A 46 -3.46 -5.59 7.95
CA ILE A 46 -3.41 -5.78 6.49
C ILE A 46 -2.77 -4.56 5.81
N LEU A 47 -3.25 -3.35 6.14
CA LEU A 47 -2.73 -2.12 5.54
C LEU A 47 -1.28 -1.85 5.92
N ASP A 48 -0.91 -2.06 7.19
CA ASP A 48 0.47 -1.91 7.66
C ASP A 48 1.42 -2.89 6.95
N ASP A 49 1.00 -4.15 6.78
CA ASP A 49 1.77 -5.14 6.05
C ASP A 49 2.00 -4.71 4.59
N VAL A 50 0.95 -4.34 3.87
CA VAL A 50 1.05 -3.88 2.47
C VAL A 50 1.97 -2.66 2.34
N VAL A 51 1.81 -1.65 3.19
CA VAL A 51 2.60 -0.41 3.15
C VAL A 51 4.06 -0.66 3.52
N SER A 52 4.35 -1.67 4.35
CA SER A 52 5.73 -2.03 4.71
C SER A 52 6.54 -2.63 3.55
N ARG A 53 5.90 -3.02 2.44
CA ARG A 53 6.58 -3.69 1.31
C ARG A 53 7.23 -2.71 0.36
N PHE A 54 8.36 -3.14 -0.22
CA PHE A 54 9.04 -2.37 -1.24
C PHE A 54 8.22 -2.33 -2.52
N TRP A 55 7.70 -1.15 -2.85
CA TRP A 55 7.02 -0.90 -4.11
C TRP A 55 7.91 -0.05 -5.02
N PHE A 56 8.35 -0.65 -6.13
CA PHE A 56 9.14 0.04 -7.16
C PHE A 56 8.24 0.33 -8.36
N THR A 57 8.12 1.60 -8.72
CA THR A 57 7.34 2.09 -9.87
C THR A 57 8.26 2.66 -10.93
N TYR A 58 7.70 3.12 -12.05
CA TYR A 58 8.45 3.88 -13.04
C TYR A 58 9.08 5.13 -12.40
N ARG A 59 10.33 5.40 -12.76
CA ARG A 59 11.08 6.58 -12.31
C ARG A 59 11.62 7.32 -13.53
N THR A 60 11.83 8.62 -13.38
CA THR A 60 12.43 9.49 -14.40
C THR A 60 13.65 10.20 -13.81
N GLY A 61 14.56 10.70 -14.65
CA GLY A 61 15.76 11.44 -14.22
C GLY A 61 16.89 10.59 -13.64
N PHE A 62 16.89 9.28 -13.87
CA PHE A 62 18.02 8.41 -13.55
C PHE A 62 19.11 8.51 -14.64
N ALA A 63 20.34 8.13 -14.30
CA ALA A 63 21.47 8.13 -15.24
C ALA A 63 21.16 7.24 -16.46
N PRO A 64 21.58 7.63 -17.68
CA PRO A 64 21.41 6.78 -18.86
C PRO A 64 21.96 5.38 -18.62
N ILE A 65 21.22 4.38 -19.07
CA ILE A 65 21.66 2.98 -19.04
C ILE A 65 22.27 2.70 -20.42
N GLY A 66 23.56 2.38 -20.45
CA GLY A 66 24.36 2.23 -21.68
C GLY A 66 25.21 3.45 -21.98
#